data_AF-A0A370KF46-F1
#
_entry.id   AF-A0A370KF46-F1
#
_cell.length_a   1.000
_cell.length_b   1.000
_cell.length_c   1.000
_cell.angle_alpha   90.00
_cell.angle_beta   90.00
_cell.angle_gamma   90.00
#
_symmetry.space_group_name_H-M   'P 1'
#
loop_
_entity.id
_entity.type
_entity.pdbx_description
1 polymer ?
#
loop_
_entity_poly.entity_id
_entity_poly.type
_entity_poly.pdbx_seq_one_letter_code
_entity_poly.pdbx_strand_id
1 'polypeptide(L)'
;MHLIDTRIMHDPDGWKIDFLGDDGDAVTVRVAGCADIDANQAVERARAVMVQLTAFGTRGGGRSVNQYDAASNGNFDDDQPLLDSRH
;
A
#
# COMPACT_ATOMS: atom_id res chain seq x y z
N MET A 1 -7.56 -11.33 4.14
CA MET A 1 -6.80 -11.38 5.40
C MET A 1 -7.64 -10.79 6.52
N HIS A 2 -8.02 -11.61 7.51
CA HIS A 2 -8.59 -11.13 8.76
C HIS A 2 -7.48 -11.12 9.82
N LEU A 3 -7.22 -9.97 10.45
CA LEU A 3 -6.16 -9.85 11.44
C LEU A 3 -6.56 -10.52 12.76
N ILE A 4 -5.68 -11.37 13.29
CA ILE A 4 -5.84 -12.00 14.61
C ILE A 4 -4.92 -11.40 15.67
N ASP A 5 -3.78 -10.84 15.26
CA ASP A 5 -2.81 -10.22 16.16
C ASP A 5 -2.08 -9.07 15.45
N THR A 6 -1.63 -8.09 16.23
CA THR A 6 -0.77 -7.00 15.77
C THR A 6 0.27 -6.71 16.83
N ARG A 7 1.54 -6.95 16.48
CA ARG A 7 2.67 -6.75 17.39
C ARG A 7 3.45 -5.53 16.97
N ILE A 8 3.81 -4.71 17.96
CA ILE A 8 4.50 -3.45 17.76
C ILE A 8 5.83 -3.54 18.50
N MET A 9 6.92 -3.33 17.79
CA MET A 9 8.27 -3.27 18.33
C MET A 9 8.93 -1.97 17.89
N HIS A 10 9.65 -1.35 18.81
CA HIS A 10 10.44 -0.15 18.54
C HIS A 10 11.91 -0.53 18.50
N ASP A 11 12.52 -0.37 17.33
CA ASP A 11 13.92 -0.61 17.05
C ASP A 11 14.67 0.73 16.90
N PRO A 12 16.02 0.74 16.99
CA PRO A 12 16.82 1.95 16.78
C PRO A 12 16.62 2.60 15.40
N ASP A 13 16.27 1.80 14.39
CA ASP A 13 16.05 2.23 13.01
C ASP A 13 14.59 2.62 12.72
N GLY A 14 13.68 2.50 13.70
CA GLY A 14 12.26 2.83 13.57
C GLY A 14 11.31 1.79 14.17
N TRP A 15 10.10 1.70 13.62
CA TRP A 15 9.07 0.80 14.13
C TRP A 15 8.95 -0.44 13.26
N LYS A 16 8.85 -1.60 13.92
CA LYS A 16 8.48 -2.87 13.29
C LYS A 16 7.08 -3.25 13.74
N ILE A 17 6.18 -3.41 12.77
CA ILE A 17 4.79 -3.81 12.99
C ILE A 17 4.57 -5.15 12.31
N ASP A 18 4.23 -6.17 13.09
CA ASP A 18 3.89 -7.50 12.58
C ASP A 18 2.37 -7.70 12.63
N PHE A 19 1.76 -7.95 11.48
CA PHE A 19 0.35 -8.29 11.32
C PHE A 19 0.22 -9.80 11.09
N LEU A 20 -0.56 -10.48 11.93
CA LEU A 20 -0.86 -11.90 11.75
C LEU A 20 -2.30 -12.07 11.26
N GLY A 21 -2.46 -12.81 10.17
CA GLY A 21 -3.74 -13.27 9.65
C GLY A 21 -4.19 -14.61 10.26
N ASP A 22 -5.48 -14.86 10.20
CA ASP A 22 -6.11 -16.14 10.58
C ASP A 22 -5.71 -17.32 9.69
N ASP A 23 -5.46 -17.06 8.41
CA ASP A 23 -5.07 -18.07 7.42
C ASP A 23 -3.58 -18.52 7.54
N GLY A 24 -2.87 -18.06 8.57
CA GLY A 24 -1.44 -18.33 8.78
C GLY A 24 -0.50 -17.36 8.05
N ASP A 25 -1.07 -16.37 7.34
CA ASP A 25 -0.32 -15.28 6.71
C ASP A 25 0.28 -14.34 7.77
N ALA A 26 1.48 -13.84 7.52
CA ALA A 26 2.10 -12.82 8.36
C ALA A 26 2.76 -11.74 7.50
N VAL A 27 2.53 -10.48 7.84
CA VAL A 27 3.17 -9.35 7.16
C VAL A 27 3.88 -8.45 8.16
N THR A 28 5.16 -8.24 7.91
CA THR A 28 6.00 -7.30 8.67
C THR A 28 6.15 -6.00 7.89
N VAL A 29 5.79 -4.89 8.50
CA VAL A 29 6.03 -3.54 7.97
C VAL A 29 7.08 -2.84 8.82
N ARG A 30 8.11 -2.30 8.17
CA ARG A 30 9.10 -1.42 8.78
C ARG A 30 8.78 0.03 8.46
N VAL A 31 8.52 0.83 9.49
CA VAL A 31 8.33 2.28 9.38
C VAL A 31 9.60 2.94 9.88
N ALA A 32 10.36 3.57 8.97
CA ALA A 32 11.60 4.25 9.32
C ALA A 32 11.35 5.30 10.42
N GLY A 33 12.26 5.36 11.40
CA GLY A 33 12.22 6.34 12.47
C GLY A 33 12.40 7.76 11.92
N CYS A 34 11.30 8.48 11.75
CA CYS A 34 11.32 9.93 11.65
C CYS A 34 11.18 10.47 13.08
N ALA A 35 11.91 11.53 13.43
CA ALA A 35 11.67 12.20 14.71
C ALA A 35 10.16 12.53 14.79
N ASP A 36 9.52 12.16 15.90
CA ASP A 36 8.13 12.47 16.25
C ASP A 36 7.00 11.51 15.82
N ILE A 37 7.28 10.30 15.31
CA ILE A 37 6.22 9.27 15.16
C ILE A 37 6.07 8.40 16.42
N ASP A 38 4.87 8.45 17.00
CA ASP A 38 4.46 7.55 18.08
C ASP A 38 4.02 6.16 17.57
N ALA A 39 3.83 5.22 18.48
CA ALA A 39 3.43 3.85 18.16
C ALA A 39 2.11 3.77 17.38
N ASN A 40 1.15 4.65 17.68
CA ASN A 40 -0.16 4.65 17.04
C ASN A 40 -0.06 5.15 15.59
N GLN A 41 0.70 6.22 15.37
CA GLN A 41 1.01 6.74 14.05
C GLN A 41 1.81 5.73 13.22
N ALA A 42 2.74 5.00 13.83
CA ALA A 42 3.47 3.94 13.15
C ALA A 42 2.55 2.79 12.69
N VAL A 43 1.58 2.39 13.52
CA VAL A 43 0.56 1.40 13.16
C VAL A 43 -0.34 1.90 12.03
N GLU A 44 -0.82 3.16 12.10
CA GLU A 44 -1.66 3.74 11.05
C GLU A 44 -0.92 3.80 9.70
N ARG A 45 0.36 4.20 9.70
CA ARG A 45 1.20 4.16 8.50
C ARG A 45 1.38 2.74 7.98
N ALA A 46 1.59 1.77 8.87
CA ALA A 46 1.74 0.37 8.49
C ALA A 46 0.45 -0.20 7.87
N ARG A 47 -0.73 0.16 8.40
CA ARG A 47 -2.04 -0.18 7.82
C ARG A 47 -2.23 0.44 6.44
N ALA A 48 -1.86 1.71 6.26
CA ALA A 48 -1.94 2.39 4.96
C ALA A 48 -1.09 1.67 3.88
N VAL A 49 0.12 1.23 4.23
CA VAL A 49 0.98 0.45 3.32
C VAL A 49 0.31 -0.87 2.91
N MET A 50 -0.31 -1.59 3.84
CA MET A 50 -1.03 -2.84 3.57
C MET A 50 -2.21 -2.65 2.61
N VAL A 51 -2.98 -1.57 2.78
CA VAL A 51 -4.10 -1.24 1.88
C VAL A 51 -3.59 -0.93 0.48
N GLN A 52 -2.51 -0.13 0.37
CA GLN A 52 -1.90 0.20 -0.92
C GLN A 52 -1.36 -1.04 -1.64
N LEU A 53 -0.69 -1.95 -0.94
CA LEU A 53 -0.17 -3.20 -1.52
C LEU A 53 -1.28 -4.14 -1.99
N THR A 54 -2.40 -4.21 -1.27
CA THR A 54 -3.58 -4.98 -1.70
C THR A 54 -4.06 -4.49 -3.06
N ALA A 55 -3.98 -3.18 -3.35
CA ALA A 55 -4.33 -2.62 -4.65
C ALA A 55 -3.34 -2.98 -5.78
N PHE A 56 -2.09 -3.33 -5.46
CA PHE A 56 -1.13 -3.81 -6.46
C PHE A 56 -1.33 -5.29 -6.82
N GLY A 57 -1.82 -6.12 -5.89
CA GLY A 57 -2.04 -7.56 -6.09
C GLY A 57 -3.31 -7.94 -6.85
N THR A 58 -4.32 -7.05 -6.94
CA THR A 58 -5.57 -7.31 -7.67
C THR A 58 -5.54 -6.88 -9.15
N ARG A 59 -4.39 -6.36 -9.62
CA ARG A 59 -4.17 -5.95 -11.02
C ARG A 59 -3.98 -7.15 -11.98
N GLY A 60 -4.71 -8.23 -11.73
CA GLY A 60 -4.88 -9.41 -12.58
C GLY A 60 -6.34 -9.76 -12.87
N GLY A 61 -7.32 -8.96 -12.43
CA GLY A 61 -8.71 -9.12 -12.87
C GLY A 61 -9.74 -8.61 -11.85
N GLY A 62 -10.21 -7.38 -12.02
CA GLY A 62 -11.38 -6.86 -11.31
C GLY A 62 -11.12 -5.54 -10.59
N ARG A 63 -11.81 -4.49 -11.04
CA ARG A 63 -11.72 -3.10 -10.55
C ARG A 63 -12.01 -3.01 -9.05
N SER A 64 -10.99 -2.93 -8.21
CA SER A 64 -11.15 -2.38 -6.85
C SER A 64 -10.91 -0.88 -6.92
N VAL A 65 -12.00 -0.12 -7.05
CA VAL A 65 -12.00 1.35 -6.96
C VAL A 65 -11.60 1.72 -5.54
N ASN A 66 -10.39 2.24 -5.41
CA ASN A 66 -9.87 2.81 -4.18
C ASN A 66 -10.45 4.23 -4.03
N GLN A 67 -10.79 4.68 -2.82
CA GLN A 67 -11.27 6.05 -2.55
C GLN A 67 -10.25 7.14 -2.95
N TYR A 68 -8.98 6.77 -3.18
CA TYR A 68 -7.93 7.62 -3.76
C TYR A 68 -7.97 7.70 -5.31
N ASP A 69 -8.74 6.87 -6.03
CA ASP A 69 -8.92 6.98 -7.50
C ASP A 69 -9.81 8.16 -7.89
N ALA A 70 -10.60 8.70 -6.96
CA ALA A 70 -11.54 9.80 -7.24
C ALA A 70 -10.87 11.18 -7.44
N ALA A 71 -9.54 11.27 -7.25
CA ALA A 71 -8.79 12.53 -7.37
C ALA A 71 -7.90 12.61 -8.63
N SER A 72 -7.93 11.61 -9.53
CA SER A 72 -7.27 11.71 -10.83
C SER A 72 -8.31 12.05 -11.90
N ASN A 73 -8.26 13.26 -12.44
CA ASN A 73 -9.11 13.71 -13.53
C ASN A 73 -8.73 13.14 -14.91
N GLY A 74 -8.13 11.94 -14.95
CA GLY A 74 -8.09 11.11 -16.14
C GLY A 74 -7.58 11.78 -17.41
N ASN A 75 -6.64 12.73 -17.32
CA ASN A 75 -6.03 13.31 -18.52
C ASN A 75 -4.84 12.46 -18.98
N PHE A 76 -5.12 11.20 -19.31
CA PHE A 76 -4.30 10.46 -20.26
C PHE A 76 -4.84 10.83 -21.64
N ASP A 77 -4.33 11.94 -22.17
CA ASP A 77 -4.58 12.39 -23.53
C ASP A 77 -3.76 11.49 -24.48
N ASP A 78 -4.23 10.24 -24.64
CA ASP A 78 -3.65 9.21 -25.51
C ASP A 78 -4.33 9.18 -26.90
N ASP A 79 -5.01 10.25 -27.30
CA ASP A 79 -5.56 10.42 -28.65
C ASP A 79 -4.53 10.98 -29.65
N GLN A 80 -3.27 10.53 -29.58
CA GLN A 80 -2.34 10.69 -30.71
C GLN A 80 -2.30 9.41 -31.54
N PRO A 81 -2.91 9.39 -32.75
CA PRO A 81 -2.86 8.21 -33.59
C PRO A 81 -1.42 7.92 -34.02
N LEU A 82 -1.02 6.66 -33.86
CA LEU A 82 0.20 6.06 -34.39
C LEU A 82 0.18 6.12 -35.92
N LEU A 83 0.62 7.24 -36.50
CA LEU A 83 0.86 7.35 -37.94
C LEU A 83 2.24 6.78 -38.27
N ASP A 84 2.19 5.50 -38.60
CA ASP A 84 2.78 4.86 -39.79
C ASP A 84 4.22 5.22 -40.21
N SER A 85 5.03 4.17 -40.16
CA SER A 85 6.25 3.92 -40.94
C SER A 85 6.31 4.52 -42.36
N ARG A 86 7.32 5.35 -42.68
CA ARG A 86 8.32 5.13 -43.77
C ARG A 86 9.29 6.31 -44.01
N HIS A 87 10.51 5.89 -44.39
CA HIS A 87 11.66 6.59 -45.02
C HIS A 87 12.65 7.33 -44.12
#